data_AF-A0A932NVJ5-F1
#
_entry.id   AF-A0A932NVJ5-F1
#
_cell.length_a   1.000
_cell.length_b   1.000
_cell.length_c   1.000
_cell.angle_alpha   90.00
_cell.angle_beta   90.00
_cell.angle_gamma   90.00
#
_symmetry.space_group_name_H-M   'P 1'
#
loop_
_entity.id
_entity.type
_entity.pdbx_description
1 polymer ?
#
loop_
_entity_poly.entity_id
_entity_poly.type
_entity_poly.pdbx_seq_one_letter_code
_entity_poly.pdbx_strand_id
1 'polypeptide(L)'
;MTEVADTVVEDIVNDQKEGQTVDQFTHNVEEQARERTEALREQFGDAVDGVAGDIMDSATSYSDSKREILDINATVGDAHAIGAAAYTNMSDRTVTYDTSAMAYDLKDPGYWERVKEHERIHQEEQAGSYNTQTVTYIDQGGEIVTTDVGAFIEWQPSSRANKTSDLTAEYQQHMADGERLAAVIGSDRIEQALADGDMQGMQREIIEKQLPEMLEQDKINVTIGADIS
;
A
#
# COMPACT_ATOMS: atom_id res chain seq x y z
N MET A 1 -22.40 -7.26 -24.25
CA MET A 1 -22.28 -8.71 -24.50
C MET A 1 -20.81 -8.99 -24.37
N THR A 2 -20.40 -9.78 -23.37
CA THR A 2 -19.01 -10.21 -23.21
C THR A 2 -18.66 -11.12 -24.39
N GLU A 3 -17.54 -10.87 -25.06
CA GLU A 3 -17.11 -11.70 -26.17
C GLU A 3 -16.66 -13.07 -25.65
N VAL A 4 -16.76 -14.11 -26.50
CA VAL A 4 -16.38 -15.48 -26.11
C VAL A 4 -14.91 -15.53 -25.67
N ALA A 5 -14.06 -14.72 -26.29
CA ALA A 5 -12.65 -14.59 -25.94
C ALA A 5 -12.46 -14.13 -24.48
N ASP A 6 -13.13 -13.05 -24.10
CA ASP A 6 -13.05 -12.50 -22.74
C ASP A 6 -13.53 -13.50 -21.68
N THR A 7 -14.59 -14.25 -21.98
CA THR A 7 -15.08 -15.31 -21.08
C THR A 7 -14.04 -16.40 -20.89
N VAL A 8 -13.34 -16.81 -21.95
CA VAL A 8 -12.29 -17.83 -21.87
C VAL A 8 -11.11 -17.33 -21.04
N VAL A 9 -10.69 -16.07 -21.21
CA VAL A 9 -9.58 -15.49 -20.45
C VAL A 9 -9.97 -15.26 -19.00
N GLU A 10 -11.18 -14.78 -18.71
CA GLU A 10 -11.70 -14.66 -17.35
C GLU A 10 -11.69 -16.01 -16.62
N ASP A 11 -12.12 -17.09 -17.28
CA ASP A 11 -12.04 -18.45 -16.73
C ASP A 11 -10.58 -18.85 -16.43
N ILE A 12 -9.64 -18.55 -17.34
CA ILE A 12 -8.20 -18.84 -17.12
C ILE A 12 -7.67 -18.08 -15.89
N VAL A 13 -8.04 -16.81 -15.74
CA VAL A 13 -7.65 -15.97 -14.60
C VAL A 13 -8.19 -16.56 -13.30
N ASN A 14 -9.45 -16.99 -13.28
CA ASN A 14 -10.09 -17.60 -12.12
C ASN A 14 -9.49 -18.98 -11.75
N ASP A 15 -8.90 -19.69 -12.71
CA ASP A 15 -8.23 -20.97 -12.48
C ASP A 15 -6.80 -20.81 -11.92
N GLN A 16 -6.25 -19.60 -11.90
CA GLN A 16 -4.90 -19.36 -11.37
C GLN A 16 -4.83 -19.50 -9.84
N LYS A 17 -3.64 -19.84 -9.36
CA LYS A 17 -3.35 -20.03 -7.92
C LYS A 17 -2.59 -18.84 -7.34
N GLU A 18 -2.87 -18.56 -6.07
CA GLU A 18 -2.07 -17.67 -5.22
C GLU A 18 -0.61 -18.16 -5.04
N GLY A 19 0.23 -17.28 -4.50
CA GLY A 19 1.64 -17.54 -4.17
C GLY A 19 2.61 -17.35 -5.34
N GLN A 20 2.10 -16.87 -6.48
CA GLN A 20 2.89 -16.53 -7.67
C GLN A 20 3.22 -15.04 -7.67
N THR A 21 4.29 -14.63 -8.35
CA THR A 21 4.46 -13.21 -8.65
C THR A 21 3.44 -12.73 -9.69
N VAL A 22 3.19 -11.42 -9.76
CA VAL A 22 2.33 -10.83 -10.81
C VAL A 22 2.83 -11.22 -12.21
N ASP A 23 4.14 -11.22 -12.44
CA ASP A 23 4.72 -11.65 -13.72
C ASP A 23 4.43 -13.13 -14.04
N GLN A 24 4.63 -14.01 -13.06
CA GLN A 24 4.35 -15.43 -13.21
C GLN A 24 2.86 -15.70 -13.46
N PHE A 25 1.99 -15.01 -12.72
CA PHE A 25 0.55 -15.12 -12.89
C PHE A 25 0.13 -14.74 -14.31
N THR A 26 0.56 -13.57 -14.77
CA THR A 26 0.21 -13.05 -16.11
C THR A 26 0.79 -13.91 -17.23
N HIS A 27 2.02 -14.41 -17.07
CA HIS A 27 2.60 -15.36 -18.03
C HIS A 27 1.82 -16.68 -18.06
N ASN A 28 1.39 -17.20 -16.92
CA ASN A 28 0.58 -18.42 -16.87
C ASN A 28 -0.80 -18.25 -17.51
N VAL A 29 -1.39 -17.05 -17.45
CA VAL A 29 -2.62 -16.73 -18.17
C VAL A 29 -2.40 -16.79 -19.69
N GLU A 30 -1.32 -16.17 -20.20
CA GLU A 30 -0.96 -16.22 -21.62
C GLU A 30 -0.69 -17.66 -22.10
N GLU A 31 0.05 -18.45 -21.32
CA GLU A 31 0.37 -19.84 -21.67
C GLU A 31 -0.87 -20.73 -21.69
N GLN A 32 -1.78 -20.59 -20.73
CA GLN A 32 -3.05 -21.33 -20.75
C GLN A 32 -3.98 -20.89 -21.87
N ALA A 33 -3.99 -19.60 -22.22
CA ALA A 33 -4.70 -19.11 -23.40
C ALA A 33 -4.14 -19.75 -24.68
N ARG A 34 -2.81 -19.84 -24.80
CA ARG A 34 -2.13 -20.53 -25.90
C ARG A 34 -2.52 -22.00 -25.98
N GLU A 35 -2.51 -22.72 -24.86
CA GLU A 35 -2.93 -24.13 -24.82
C GLU A 35 -4.41 -24.32 -25.22
N ARG A 36 -5.31 -23.47 -24.73
CA ARG A 36 -6.74 -23.53 -25.09
C ARG A 36 -6.96 -23.24 -26.57
N THR A 37 -6.24 -22.27 -27.14
CA THR A 37 -6.36 -21.92 -28.57
C THR A 37 -5.78 -23.00 -29.48
N GLU A 38 -4.68 -23.65 -29.10
CA GLU A 38 -4.14 -24.82 -29.80
C GLU A 38 -5.14 -25.99 -29.80
N ALA A 39 -5.76 -26.28 -28.65
CA ALA A 39 -6.78 -27.33 -28.56
C ALA A 39 -8.02 -27.04 -29.42
N LEU A 40 -8.49 -25.78 -29.45
CA LEU A 40 -9.59 -25.37 -30.31
C LEU A 40 -9.26 -25.58 -31.79
N ARG A 41 -8.04 -25.20 -32.22
CA ARG A 41 -7.58 -25.41 -33.60
C ARG A 41 -7.47 -26.89 -33.95
N GLU A 42 -7.01 -27.74 -33.04
CA GLU A 42 -6.96 -29.19 -33.26
C GLU A 42 -8.37 -29.78 -33.46
N GLN A 43 -9.35 -29.30 -32.69
CA GLN A 43 -10.71 -29.82 -32.71
C GLN A 43 -11.54 -29.32 -33.91
N PHE A 44 -11.35 -28.06 -34.31
CA PHE A 44 -12.23 -27.37 -35.27
C PHE A 44 -11.51 -26.87 -36.53
N GLY A 45 -10.18 -27.01 -36.61
CA GLY A 45 -9.35 -26.52 -37.72
C GLY A 45 -9.39 -24.99 -37.85
N ASP A 46 -9.10 -24.49 -39.05
CA ASP A 46 -9.01 -23.05 -39.36
C ASP A 46 -10.33 -22.27 -39.13
N ALA A 47 -11.46 -22.97 -38.96
CA ALA A 47 -12.76 -22.34 -38.72
C ALA A 47 -12.83 -21.53 -37.41
N VAL A 48 -11.91 -21.77 -36.47
CA VAL A 48 -11.85 -21.06 -35.18
C VAL A 48 -10.69 -20.06 -35.09
N ASP A 49 -9.94 -19.83 -36.17
CA ASP A 49 -8.74 -18.97 -36.12
C ASP A 49 -9.02 -17.54 -35.66
N GLY A 50 -10.19 -16.99 -36.00
CA GLY A 50 -10.62 -15.68 -35.51
C GLY A 50 -10.76 -15.66 -33.99
N VAL A 51 -11.57 -16.57 -33.44
CA VAL A 51 -11.80 -16.69 -31.99
C VAL A 51 -10.49 -17.02 -31.25
N ALA A 52 -9.65 -17.87 -31.83
CA ALA A 52 -8.34 -18.19 -31.27
C ALA A 52 -7.40 -16.97 -31.22
N GLY A 53 -7.44 -16.12 -32.26
CA GLY A 53 -6.74 -14.84 -32.27
C GLY A 53 -7.25 -13.91 -31.17
N ASP A 54 -8.58 -13.73 -31.09
CA ASP A 54 -9.22 -12.85 -30.10
C ASP A 54 -8.91 -13.29 -28.65
N ILE A 55 -8.84 -14.61 -28.37
CA ILE A 55 -8.44 -15.14 -27.06
C ILE A 55 -7.00 -14.73 -26.71
N MET A 56 -6.07 -14.88 -27.65
CA MET A 56 -4.67 -14.50 -27.41
C MET A 56 -4.52 -12.99 -27.23
N ASP A 57 -5.17 -12.19 -28.06
CA ASP A 57 -5.16 -10.73 -27.95
C ASP A 57 -5.73 -10.28 -26.60
N SER A 58 -6.83 -10.89 -26.15
CA SER A 58 -7.44 -10.62 -24.85
C SER A 58 -6.52 -11.02 -23.68
N ALA A 59 -5.85 -12.18 -23.77
CA ALA A 59 -4.89 -12.62 -22.75
C ALA A 59 -3.65 -11.71 -22.67
N THR A 60 -3.07 -11.32 -23.81
CA THR A 60 -1.95 -10.38 -23.86
C THR A 60 -2.37 -9.01 -23.34
N SER A 61 -3.52 -8.48 -23.75
CA SER A 61 -4.04 -7.20 -23.27
C SER A 61 -4.28 -7.21 -21.75
N TYR A 62 -4.81 -8.32 -21.21
CA TYR A 62 -4.94 -8.51 -19.78
C TYR A 62 -3.58 -8.45 -19.07
N SER A 63 -2.61 -9.24 -19.55
CA SER A 63 -1.29 -9.35 -18.93
C SER A 63 -0.50 -8.04 -18.98
N ASP A 64 -0.51 -7.35 -20.12
CA ASP A 64 0.15 -6.04 -20.27
C ASP A 64 -0.45 -5.01 -19.32
N SER A 65 -1.78 -4.98 -19.21
CA SER A 65 -2.47 -4.07 -18.28
C SER A 65 -2.07 -4.33 -16.82
N LYS A 66 -1.98 -5.60 -16.40
CA LYS A 66 -1.55 -5.94 -15.02
C LYS A 66 -0.10 -5.56 -14.76
N ARG A 67 0.80 -5.86 -15.70
CA ARG A 67 2.22 -5.53 -15.59
C ARG A 67 2.48 -4.02 -15.61
N GLU A 68 1.59 -3.24 -16.23
CA GLU A 68 1.67 -1.78 -16.21
C GLU A 68 1.26 -1.20 -14.84
N ILE A 69 0.13 -1.66 -14.28
CA ILE A 69 -0.44 -1.03 -13.08
C ILE A 69 0.09 -1.61 -11.76
N LEU A 70 0.59 -2.85 -11.74
CA LEU A 70 1.14 -3.53 -10.56
C LEU A 70 2.66 -3.70 -10.63
N ASP A 71 3.30 -3.94 -9.48
CA ASP A 71 4.71 -4.40 -9.47
C ASP A 71 4.77 -5.87 -9.89
N ILE A 72 5.50 -6.15 -10.97
CA ILE A 72 5.67 -7.48 -11.55
C ILE A 72 6.33 -8.49 -10.59
N ASN A 73 7.10 -8.00 -9.62
CA ASN A 73 7.82 -8.82 -8.64
C ASN A 73 7.01 -9.09 -7.37
N ALA A 74 5.90 -8.38 -7.16
CA ALA A 74 5.05 -8.59 -6.01
C ALA A 74 4.33 -9.95 -6.11
N THR A 75 4.06 -10.54 -4.95
CA THR A 75 3.31 -11.80 -4.84
C THR A 75 1.80 -11.53 -4.89
N VAL A 76 1.05 -12.44 -5.50
CA VAL A 76 -0.42 -12.46 -5.45
C VAL A 76 -0.84 -13.39 -4.31
N GLY A 77 -1.60 -12.89 -3.34
CA GLY A 77 -2.06 -13.67 -2.18
C GLY A 77 -3.30 -13.07 -1.50
N ASP A 78 -3.63 -13.54 -0.30
CA ASP A 78 -4.78 -13.07 0.48
C ASP A 78 -4.38 -11.90 1.40
N ALA A 79 -4.16 -10.72 0.82
CA ALA A 79 -3.92 -9.50 1.61
C ALA A 79 -5.20 -9.05 2.34
N HIS A 80 -6.39 -9.39 1.82
CA HIS A 80 -7.65 -9.13 2.52
C HIS A 80 -7.76 -9.86 3.87
N ALA A 81 -7.09 -11.00 4.08
CA ALA A 81 -7.04 -11.67 5.38
C ALA A 81 -6.52 -10.76 6.51
N ILE A 82 -5.71 -9.75 6.18
CA ILE A 82 -5.23 -8.73 7.12
C ILE A 82 -5.91 -7.37 6.94
N GLY A 83 -6.95 -7.30 6.11
CA GLY A 83 -7.74 -6.09 5.89
C GLY A 83 -7.12 -5.08 4.93
N ALA A 84 -6.16 -5.48 4.08
CA ALA A 84 -5.45 -4.59 3.17
C ALA A 84 -5.59 -5.02 1.70
N ALA A 85 -5.47 -4.06 0.77
CA ALA A 85 -5.45 -4.35 -0.67
C ALA A 85 -4.07 -4.82 -1.16
N ALA A 86 -3.02 -4.38 -0.46
CA ALA A 86 -1.67 -4.90 -0.55
C ALA A 86 -0.97 -4.68 0.79
N TYR A 87 0.18 -5.30 0.98
CA TYR A 87 1.06 -4.96 2.10
C TYR A 87 2.53 -5.23 1.75
N THR A 88 3.41 -4.44 2.35
CA THR A 88 4.85 -4.63 2.33
C THR A 88 5.31 -5.28 3.64
N ASN A 89 5.93 -6.46 3.55
CA ASN A 89 6.62 -7.03 4.69
C ASN A 89 7.94 -6.28 4.92
N MET A 90 7.99 -5.44 5.95
CA MET A 90 9.14 -4.58 6.23
C MET A 90 10.45 -5.34 6.51
N SER A 91 10.38 -6.62 6.89
CA SER A 91 11.57 -7.42 7.22
C SER A 91 12.34 -7.93 5.98
N ASP A 92 11.62 -8.29 4.92
CA ASP A 92 12.18 -8.87 3.69
C ASP A 92 11.85 -8.07 2.43
N ARG A 93 11.08 -6.98 2.56
CA ARG A 93 10.65 -6.06 1.51
C ARG A 93 9.78 -6.70 0.44
N THR A 94 9.18 -7.86 0.73
CA THR A 94 8.23 -8.48 -0.17
C THR A 94 6.90 -7.72 -0.14
N VAL A 95 6.36 -7.46 -1.33
CA VAL A 95 5.01 -6.89 -1.50
C VAL A 95 4.06 -8.01 -1.87
N THR A 96 2.89 -8.03 -1.23
CA THR A 96 1.80 -8.95 -1.57
C THR A 96 0.56 -8.15 -1.93
N TYR A 97 0.05 -8.33 -3.16
CA TYR A 97 -1.26 -7.83 -3.57
C TYR A 97 -2.35 -8.85 -3.25
N ASP A 98 -3.53 -8.35 -2.90
CA ASP A 98 -4.73 -9.16 -2.82
C ASP A 98 -5.05 -9.81 -4.17
N THR A 99 -5.62 -11.01 -4.15
CA THR A 99 -6.07 -11.69 -5.38
C THR A 99 -7.01 -10.85 -6.25
N SER A 100 -7.78 -9.95 -5.65
CA SER A 100 -8.64 -9.02 -6.40
C SER A 100 -7.87 -8.07 -7.33
N ALA A 101 -6.57 -7.83 -7.10
CA ALA A 101 -5.71 -7.09 -8.03
C ALA A 101 -5.61 -7.79 -9.40
N MET A 102 -5.75 -9.11 -9.41
CA MET A 102 -5.67 -9.94 -10.60
C MET A 102 -7.04 -10.22 -11.23
N ALA A 103 -8.14 -9.62 -10.76
CA ALA A 103 -9.44 -9.78 -11.38
C ALA A 103 -9.42 -9.36 -12.87
N TYR A 104 -10.10 -10.12 -13.73
CA TYR A 104 -10.13 -9.84 -15.18
C TYR A 104 -10.68 -8.43 -15.48
N ASP A 105 -11.89 -8.13 -14.99
CA ASP A 105 -12.48 -6.79 -15.08
C ASP A 105 -12.12 -5.94 -13.85
N LEU A 106 -11.04 -5.17 -14.00
CA LEU A 106 -10.52 -4.33 -12.93
C LEU A 106 -11.21 -2.95 -12.95
N LYS A 107 -12.12 -2.73 -12.00
CA LYS A 107 -13.02 -1.56 -11.99
C LYS A 107 -12.35 -0.19 -11.84
N ASP A 108 -11.19 -0.12 -11.19
CA ASP A 108 -10.43 1.12 -11.01
C ASP A 108 -8.93 0.83 -11.13
N PRO A 109 -8.34 0.89 -12.34
CA PRO A 109 -6.90 0.74 -12.54
C PRO A 109 -6.09 1.79 -11.80
N GLY A 110 -6.60 3.02 -11.72
CA GLY A 110 -5.92 4.10 -11.02
C GLY A 110 -5.83 3.86 -9.52
N TYR A 111 -6.79 3.15 -8.91
CA TYR A 111 -6.69 2.71 -7.52
C TYR A 111 -5.47 1.82 -7.32
N TRP A 112 -5.28 0.82 -8.18
CA TRP A 112 -4.15 -0.11 -8.06
C TRP A 112 -2.80 0.52 -8.37
N GLU A 113 -2.73 1.52 -9.25
CA GLU A 113 -1.52 2.33 -9.41
C GLU A 113 -1.15 3.08 -8.12
N ARG A 114 -2.15 3.60 -7.39
CA ARG A 114 -1.93 4.27 -6.10
C ARG A 114 -1.53 3.27 -5.01
N VAL A 115 -2.12 2.07 -5.00
CA VAL A 115 -1.67 0.98 -4.11
C VAL A 115 -0.22 0.60 -4.42
N LYS A 116 0.15 0.46 -5.71
CA LYS A 116 1.54 0.20 -6.11
C LYS A 116 2.50 1.26 -5.58
N GLU A 117 2.16 2.53 -5.74
CA GLU A 117 3.00 3.63 -5.22
C GLU A 117 3.05 3.66 -3.69
N HIS A 118 1.95 3.33 -3.01
CA HIS A 118 1.87 3.21 -1.56
C HIS A 118 2.88 2.15 -1.05
N GLU A 119 2.85 0.95 -1.63
CA GLU A 119 3.78 -0.13 -1.27
C GLU A 119 5.23 0.19 -1.65
N ARG A 120 5.46 0.87 -2.79
CA ARG A 120 6.81 1.32 -3.18
C ARG A 120 7.42 2.23 -2.12
N ILE A 121 6.65 3.14 -1.53
CA ILE A 121 7.14 4.04 -0.47
C ILE A 121 7.55 3.23 0.77
N HIS A 122 6.75 2.26 1.22
CA HIS A 122 7.16 1.36 2.30
C HIS A 122 8.44 0.59 1.98
N GLN A 123 8.54 0.10 0.74
CA GLN A 123 9.65 -0.74 0.31
C GLN A 123 10.97 0.03 0.19
N GLU A 124 10.93 1.22 -0.41
CA GLU A 124 12.12 1.95 -0.87
C GLU A 124 12.48 3.16 0.01
N GLU A 125 11.50 3.78 0.66
CA GLU A 125 11.68 5.08 1.34
C GLU A 125 11.62 4.99 2.86
N GLN A 126 11.33 3.81 3.40
CA GLN A 126 11.21 3.58 4.84
C GLN A 126 12.19 2.53 5.33
N ALA A 127 12.66 2.66 6.56
CA ALA A 127 13.53 1.68 7.23
C ALA A 127 12.77 0.40 7.58
N GLY A 128 13.44 -0.75 7.53
CA GLY A 128 12.84 -2.04 7.87
C GLY A 128 12.65 -2.25 9.38
N SER A 129 13.23 -1.38 10.20
CA SER A 129 13.11 -1.40 11.66
C SER A 129 13.34 -0.02 12.26
N TYR A 130 12.71 0.25 13.39
CA TYR A 130 12.76 1.54 14.08
C TYR A 130 13.30 1.38 15.51
N ASN A 131 14.14 2.32 15.95
CA ASN A 131 14.79 2.26 17.26
C ASN A 131 13.87 2.63 18.45
N THR A 132 12.65 3.13 18.18
CA THR A 132 11.55 3.23 19.13
C THR A 132 10.23 3.01 18.38
N GLN A 133 9.17 2.68 19.12
CA GLN A 133 7.84 2.39 18.59
C GLN A 133 6.81 3.47 18.91
N THR A 134 7.18 4.47 19.71
CA THR A 134 6.29 5.59 20.03
C THR A 134 7.03 6.91 19.98
N VAL A 135 6.28 7.97 19.67
CA VAL A 135 6.73 9.37 19.68
C VAL A 135 5.74 10.16 20.52
N THR A 136 6.26 10.96 21.45
CA THR A 136 5.49 11.86 22.31
C THR A 136 5.83 13.31 21.98
N TYR A 137 4.81 14.14 21.82
CA TYR A 137 4.93 15.56 21.50
C TYR A 137 3.77 16.35 22.13
N ILE A 138 3.94 17.67 22.23
CA ILE A 138 2.83 18.59 22.51
C ILE A 138 2.23 19.02 21.17
N ASP A 139 0.92 18.87 20.99
CA ASP A 139 0.28 19.31 19.75
C ASP A 139 0.01 20.83 19.74
N GLN A 140 -0.56 21.37 18.65
CA GLN A 140 -0.87 22.79 18.56
C GLN A 140 -1.94 23.27 19.57
N GLY A 141 -2.71 22.35 20.16
CA GLY A 141 -3.66 22.63 21.24
C GLY A 141 -3.00 22.71 22.62
N GLY A 142 -1.72 22.35 22.73
CA GLY A 142 -1.01 22.27 23.99
C GLY A 142 -1.21 20.94 24.72
N GLU A 143 -1.80 19.93 24.07
CA GLU A 143 -2.03 18.61 24.68
C GLU A 143 -0.82 17.69 24.46
N ILE A 144 -0.49 16.88 25.47
CA ILE A 144 0.53 15.84 25.34
C ILE A 144 -0.08 14.65 24.58
N VAL A 145 0.48 14.36 23.42
CA VAL A 145 0.07 13.27 22.54
C VAL A 145 1.20 12.25 22.45
N THR A 146 0.87 10.97 22.60
CA THR A 146 1.77 9.85 22.30
C THR A 146 1.18 9.06 21.14
N THR A 147 1.94 8.92 20.06
CA THR A 147 1.52 8.24 18.82
C THR A 147 2.44 7.07 18.53
N ASP A 148 1.87 5.97 18.04
CA ASP A 148 2.61 4.79 17.59
C ASP A 148 3.35 5.09 16.27
N VAL A 149 4.56 4.57 16.12
CA VAL A 149 5.37 4.75 14.90
C VAL A 149 4.67 4.15 13.68
N GLY A 150 3.88 3.09 13.85
CA GLY A 150 3.00 2.53 12.82
C GLY A 150 2.09 3.57 12.17
N ALA A 151 1.57 4.54 12.93
CA ALA A 151 0.75 5.59 12.34
C ALA A 151 1.54 6.51 11.39
N PHE A 152 2.83 6.75 11.67
CA PHE A 152 3.68 7.55 10.79
C PHE A 152 4.16 6.76 9.58
N ILE A 153 4.40 5.45 9.76
CA ILE A 153 4.69 4.50 8.67
C ILE A 153 3.57 4.55 7.64
N GLU A 154 2.31 4.53 8.06
CA GLU A 154 1.15 4.58 7.14
C GLU A 154 0.83 6.01 6.67
N TRP A 155 1.13 7.05 7.44
CA TRP A 155 0.91 8.46 7.06
C TRP A 155 1.65 8.85 5.77
N GLN A 156 2.94 8.52 5.66
CA GLN A 156 3.77 8.93 4.52
C GLN A 156 3.22 8.42 3.17
N PRO A 157 2.97 7.11 2.97
CA PRO A 157 2.42 6.63 1.72
C PRO A 157 0.96 7.07 1.52
N SER A 158 0.16 7.14 2.59
CA SER A 158 -1.23 7.66 2.51
C SER A 158 -1.31 9.09 2.01
N SER A 159 -0.39 9.94 2.45
CA SER A 159 -0.37 11.38 2.10
C SER A 159 0.16 11.63 0.70
N ARG A 160 1.00 10.73 0.17
CA ARG A 160 1.69 10.91 -1.12
C ARG A 160 1.03 10.15 -2.27
N ALA A 161 0.51 8.96 -2.03
CA ALA A 161 0.00 8.08 -3.07
C ALA A 161 -1.52 8.11 -3.19
N ASN A 162 -2.24 8.15 -2.05
CA ASN A 162 -3.67 7.87 -2.04
C ASN A 162 -4.55 9.12 -2.16
N LYS A 163 -5.81 8.89 -2.54
CA LYS A 163 -6.89 9.86 -2.37
C LYS A 163 -7.64 9.51 -1.09
N THR A 164 -8.22 10.52 -0.43
CA THR A 164 -9.00 10.30 0.80
C THR A 164 -10.14 9.28 0.63
N SER A 165 -10.74 9.19 -0.57
CA SER A 165 -11.78 8.20 -0.88
C SER A 165 -11.30 6.74 -0.89
N ASP A 166 -9.99 6.52 -1.02
CA ASP A 166 -9.38 5.20 -1.00
C ASP A 166 -9.12 4.71 0.43
N LEU A 167 -9.07 5.64 1.40
CA LEU A 167 -8.61 5.37 2.76
C LEU A 167 -9.75 4.94 3.67
N THR A 168 -9.52 3.87 4.43
CA THR A 168 -10.37 3.50 5.56
C THR A 168 -10.31 4.57 6.66
N ALA A 169 -11.22 4.51 7.63
CA ALA A 169 -11.22 5.45 8.76
C ALA A 169 -9.90 5.40 9.57
N GLU A 170 -9.28 4.23 9.66
CA GLU A 170 -7.99 4.04 10.33
C GLU A 170 -6.86 4.77 9.59
N TYR A 171 -6.77 4.61 8.28
CA TYR A 171 -5.78 5.32 7.47
C TYR A 171 -6.01 6.84 7.44
N GLN A 172 -7.25 7.30 7.53
CA GLN A 172 -7.55 8.72 7.73
C GLN A 172 -7.07 9.22 9.10
N GLN A 173 -7.06 8.38 10.12
CA GLN A 173 -6.50 8.72 11.42
C GLN A 173 -4.98 8.80 11.37
N HIS A 174 -4.30 7.87 10.69
CA HIS A 174 -2.85 7.95 10.42
C HIS A 174 -2.49 9.26 9.71
N MET A 175 -3.30 9.63 8.71
CA MET A 175 -3.17 10.92 8.04
C MET A 175 -3.21 12.09 9.03
N ALA A 176 -4.24 12.14 9.88
CA ALA A 176 -4.39 13.19 10.89
C ALA A 176 -3.24 13.20 11.92
N ASP A 177 -2.79 12.03 12.35
CA ASP A 177 -1.72 11.88 13.35
C ASP A 177 -0.38 12.41 12.81
N GLY A 178 -0.05 12.06 11.57
CA GLY A 178 1.15 12.55 10.91
C GLY A 178 1.10 14.04 10.61
N GLU A 179 -0.05 14.58 10.17
CA GLU A 179 -0.22 16.03 9.99
C GLU A 179 -0.06 16.80 11.32
N ARG A 180 -0.55 16.25 12.43
CA ARG A 180 -0.36 16.86 13.77
C ARG A 180 1.12 16.91 14.15
N LEU A 181 1.87 15.84 13.94
CA LEU A 181 3.32 15.84 14.22
C LEU A 181 4.08 16.74 13.22
N ALA A 182 3.70 16.74 11.95
CA ALA A 182 4.31 17.56 10.90
C ALA A 182 4.15 19.05 11.22
N ALA A 183 3.04 19.44 11.84
CA ALA A 183 2.83 20.79 12.33
C ALA A 183 3.82 21.19 13.45
N VAL A 184 4.38 20.22 14.17
CA VAL A 184 5.36 20.43 15.25
C VAL A 184 6.78 20.46 14.71
N ILE A 185 7.20 19.49 13.88
CA ILE A 185 8.61 19.35 13.46
C ILE A 185 8.88 19.47 11.96
N GLY A 186 7.82 19.57 11.14
CA GLY A 186 7.90 19.53 9.69
C GLY A 186 7.84 18.11 9.11
N SER A 187 7.19 17.96 7.96
CA SER A 187 7.04 16.69 7.24
C SER A 187 8.39 16.07 6.89
N ASP A 188 9.32 16.88 6.36
CA ASP A 188 10.63 16.42 5.89
C ASP A 188 11.42 15.71 7.01
N ARG A 189 11.25 16.17 8.25
CA ARG A 189 11.93 15.57 9.39
C ARG A 189 11.35 14.21 9.76
N ILE A 190 10.03 14.05 9.66
CA ILE A 190 9.34 12.77 9.87
C ILE A 190 9.77 11.78 8.79
N GLU A 191 9.73 12.19 7.51
CA GLU A 191 10.15 11.35 6.39
C GLU A 191 11.62 10.92 6.52
N GLN A 192 12.51 11.82 6.97
CA GLN A 192 13.90 11.46 7.25
C GLN A 192 14.01 10.40 8.35
N ALA A 193 13.27 10.55 9.45
CA ALA A 193 13.26 9.57 10.55
C ALA A 193 12.69 8.22 10.11
N LEU A 194 11.69 8.23 9.23
CA LEU A 194 11.11 7.04 8.64
C LEU A 194 12.14 6.33 7.74
N ALA A 195 12.88 7.09 6.93
CA ALA A 195 13.88 6.55 6.02
C ALA A 195 15.11 5.94 6.74
N ASP A 196 15.61 6.57 7.80
CA ASP A 196 16.81 6.12 8.52
C ASP A 196 16.51 5.22 9.74
N GLY A 197 15.25 5.17 10.18
CA GLY A 197 14.80 4.40 11.34
C GLY A 197 15.09 5.07 12.69
N ASP A 198 15.56 6.33 12.70
CA ASP A 198 15.97 7.08 13.89
C ASP A 198 14.82 7.91 14.51
N MET A 199 13.80 7.18 14.98
CA MET A 199 12.67 7.77 15.69
C MET A 199 13.09 8.37 17.05
N GLN A 200 14.11 7.83 17.71
CA GLN A 200 14.68 8.41 18.94
C GLN A 200 15.40 9.74 18.70
N GLY A 201 16.13 9.88 17.60
CA GLY A 201 16.71 11.15 17.17
C GLY A 201 15.64 12.20 16.95
N MET A 202 14.57 11.83 16.25
CA MET A 202 13.41 12.72 16.06
C MET A 202 12.75 13.09 17.39
N GLN A 203 12.55 12.12 18.29
CA GLN A 203 12.01 12.37 19.63
C GLN A 203 12.84 13.36 20.45
N ARG A 204 14.16 13.29 20.37
CA ARG A 204 15.06 14.25 21.05
C ARG A 204 14.88 15.65 20.50
N GLU A 205 14.77 15.79 19.18
CA GLU A 205 14.56 17.09 18.53
C GLU A 205 13.20 17.70 18.90
N ILE A 206 12.14 16.88 18.96
CA ILE A 206 10.83 17.31 19.48
C ILE A 206 10.98 17.88 20.90
N ILE A 207 11.65 17.14 21.79
CA ILE A 207 11.87 17.56 23.17
C ILE A 207 12.66 18.87 23.21
N GLU A 208 13.75 19.00 22.45
CA GLU A 208 14.57 20.22 22.42
C GLU A 208 13.75 21.43 21.95
N LYS A 209 12.88 21.25 20.95
CA LYS A 209 12.01 22.31 20.42
C LYS A 209 10.91 22.72 21.41
N GLN A 210 10.33 21.75 22.11
CA GLN A 210 9.17 21.96 22.98
C GLN A 210 9.52 22.13 24.46
N LEU A 211 10.79 21.91 24.85
CA LEU A 211 11.25 22.03 26.24
C LEU A 211 10.83 23.35 26.92
N PRO A 212 10.87 24.53 26.25
CA PRO A 212 10.39 25.77 26.86
C PRO A 212 8.90 25.71 27.22
N GLU A 213 8.06 25.19 26.33
CA GLU A 213 6.60 25.08 26.50
C GLU A 213 6.25 24.02 27.57
N MET A 214 6.95 22.89 27.57
CA MET A 214 6.82 21.83 28.59
C MET A 214 7.12 22.37 30.00
N LEU A 215 8.19 23.16 30.14
CA LEU A 215 8.59 23.75 31.43
C LEU A 215 7.64 24.85 31.91
N GLU A 216 6.91 25.53 31.01
CA GLU A 216 5.89 26.51 31.37
C GLU A 216 4.59 25.84 31.83
N GLN A 217 4.16 24.77 31.18
CA GLN A 217 2.99 23.99 31.60
C GLN A 217 3.17 23.36 32.99
N ASP A 218 4.35 22.80 33.29
CA ASP A 218 4.65 22.25 34.61
C ASP A 218 4.58 23.31 35.72
N LYS A 219 5.04 24.54 35.44
CA LYS A 219 4.94 25.65 36.40
C LYS A 219 3.50 26.07 36.67
N ILE A 220 2.65 26.08 35.64
CA ILE A 220 1.22 26.40 35.78
C ILE A 220 0.53 25.32 36.63
N ASN A 221 0.80 24.04 36.38
CA ASN A 221 0.23 22.93 37.15
C ASN A 221 0.67 22.93 38.62
N VAL A 222 1.94 23.27 38.91
CA VAL A 222 2.43 23.44 40.29
C VAL A 222 1.79 24.63 40.99
N THR A 223 1.54 25.73 40.27
CA THR A 223 0.92 26.94 40.84
C THR A 223 -0.56 26.70 41.16
N ILE A 224 -1.30 26.04 40.26
CA ILE A 224 -2.70 25.68 40.50
C ILE A 224 -2.81 24.67 41.66
N GLY A 225 -1.91 23.70 41.77
CA GLY A 225 -1.90 22.73 42.87
C GLY A 225 -1.57 23.31 44.26
N ALA A 226 -0.89 24.46 44.32
CA ALA A 226 -0.57 25.16 45.57
C ALA A 226 -1.70 26.08 46.07
N ASP A 227 -2.57 26.56 45.18
CA ASP A 227 -3.69 27.47 45.52
C ASP A 227 -4.98 26.73 45.95
N ILE A 228 -5.00 25.39 45.92
CA ILE A 228 -6.15 24.55 46.35
C ILE A 228 -5.88 23.76 47.64
N SER A 229 -4.76 24.03 48.34
CA SER A 229 -4.38 23.38 49.61
C SER A 229 -4.48 24.29 50.82
#